data_AF-A0AAC8VVW3-F1
#
_entry.id   AF-A0AAC8VVW3-F1
#
_cell.length_a   1.000
_cell.length_b   1.000
_cell.length_c   1.000
_cell.angle_alpha   90.00
_cell.angle_beta   90.00
_cell.angle_gamma   90.00
#
_symmetry.space_group_name_H-M   'P 1'
#
loop_
_entity.id
_entity.type
_entity.pdbx_description
1 polymer ?
#
loop_
_entity_poly.entity_id
_entity_poly.type
_entity_poly.pdbx_seq_one_letter_code
_entity_poly.pdbx_strand_id
1 'polypeptide(L)'
;MTRSFAPAGNLVLALAAAALLAGCQMPGFTPPPTQTAALPPPALPKPPPETRGIWIVGSSALRGSIEQAAAKFDGGPDSKPHLDARGTAAGFRAFCAGVGLDHPDMVASDRPIAAAEYQRCRSGGIALTEYGFGPKRFVYVKDSHMMAVPGVSEFVDSWGRRGKPVSAPTAGS
;
A
#
# COMPACT_ATOMS: atom_id res chain seq x y z
N MET A 1 -37.76 -53.10 -9.63
CA MET A 1 -37.71 -53.71 -10.98
C MET A 1 -39.04 -53.44 -11.68
N THR A 2 -38.95 -53.02 -12.95
CA THR A 2 -39.99 -52.97 -14.02
C THR A 2 -41.25 -52.10 -13.85
N ARG A 3 -41.35 -51.06 -14.70
CA ARG A 3 -42.34 -50.85 -15.79
C ARG A 3 -42.25 -49.37 -16.24
N SER A 4 -41.59 -49.03 -17.35
CA SER A 4 -42.10 -49.02 -18.74
C SER A 4 -43.52 -48.46 -18.90
N PHE A 5 -43.61 -47.25 -19.45
CA PHE A 5 -44.76 -46.71 -20.18
C PHE A 5 -44.24 -45.93 -21.39
N ALA A 6 -44.80 -46.24 -22.55
CA ALA A 6 -44.44 -45.74 -23.88
C ALA A 6 -45.42 -44.60 -24.31
N PRO A 7 -45.68 -44.37 -25.61
CA PRO A 7 -45.05 -43.35 -26.45
C PRO A 7 -46.07 -42.32 -26.98
N ALA A 8 -45.60 -41.23 -27.60
CA ALA A 8 -46.37 -40.53 -28.64
C ALA A 8 -45.48 -39.54 -29.40
N GLY A 9 -45.26 -39.82 -30.68
CA GLY A 9 -44.86 -38.80 -31.63
C GLY A 9 -46.06 -37.96 -32.06
N ASN A 10 -45.81 -36.75 -32.55
CA ASN A 10 -46.30 -36.34 -33.86
C ASN A 10 -45.67 -35.03 -34.33
N LEU A 11 -45.32 -35.09 -35.60
CA LEU A 11 -44.77 -34.09 -36.49
C LEU A 11 -45.91 -33.27 -37.11
N VAL A 12 -46.00 -31.95 -36.90
CA VAL A 12 -46.82 -31.00 -37.71
C VAL A 12 -46.24 -29.60 -37.46
N LEU A 13 -45.48 -28.97 -38.37
CA LEU A 13 -45.84 -28.26 -39.62
C LEU A 13 -45.66 -26.75 -39.41
N ALA A 14 -44.86 -26.15 -40.29
CA ALA A 14 -44.56 -24.73 -40.32
C ALA A 14 -45.81 -23.88 -40.58
N LEU A 15 -45.93 -22.75 -39.88
CA LEU A 15 -46.78 -21.62 -40.27
C LEU A 15 -46.01 -20.32 -40.05
N ALA A 16 -45.78 -19.63 -41.16
CA ALA A 16 -45.21 -18.29 -41.24
C ALA A 16 -46.15 -17.28 -40.56
N ALA A 17 -45.58 -16.32 -39.83
CA ALA A 17 -46.29 -15.14 -39.37
C ALA A 17 -45.46 -13.89 -39.70
N ALA A 18 -46.18 -12.93 -40.29
CA ALA A 18 -45.69 -11.80 -41.06
C ALA A 18 -44.94 -10.74 -40.24
N ALA A 19 -44.08 -10.03 -40.96
CA ALA A 19 -43.38 -8.83 -40.52
C ALA A 19 -44.37 -7.69 -40.21
N LEU A 20 -44.21 -7.09 -39.03
CA LEU A 20 -44.65 -5.72 -38.74
C LEU A 20 -43.45 -4.96 -38.18
N LEU A 21 -42.77 -4.23 -39.06
CA LEU A 21 -41.72 -3.27 -38.72
C LEU A 21 -42.39 -2.02 -38.13
N ALA A 22 -42.66 -2.04 -36.83
CA ALA A 22 -42.92 -0.83 -36.08
C ALA A 22 -41.57 -0.13 -35.83
N GLY A 23 -41.30 0.90 -36.61
CA GLY A 23 -40.14 1.76 -36.44
C GLY A 23 -40.25 2.59 -35.16
N CYS A 24 -39.54 2.17 -34.10
CA CYS A 24 -39.15 3.08 -33.02
C CYS A 24 -37.88 3.81 -33.46
N GLN A 25 -38.04 4.99 -34.06
CA GLN A 25 -36.93 5.92 -34.26
C GLN A 25 -36.53 6.47 -32.89
N MET A 26 -35.45 5.93 -32.31
CA MET A 26 -34.84 6.47 -31.09
C MET A 26 -33.98 7.69 -31.46
N PRO A 27 -34.30 8.90 -31.00
CA PRO A 27 -33.46 10.07 -31.25
C PRO A 27 -32.22 10.00 -30.36
N GLY A 28 -31.04 10.10 -30.98
CA GLY A 28 -29.86 10.68 -30.34
C GLY A 28 -29.05 9.79 -29.40
N PHE A 29 -28.55 8.64 -29.89
CA PHE A 29 -27.35 8.04 -29.29
C PHE A 29 -26.14 8.43 -30.13
N THR A 30 -25.55 9.60 -29.85
CA THR A 30 -24.17 9.86 -30.28
C THR A 30 -23.26 8.98 -29.43
N PRO A 31 -22.51 8.02 -30.02
CA PRO A 31 -21.53 7.27 -29.24
C PRO A 31 -20.54 8.28 -28.62
N PRO A 32 -20.16 8.11 -27.34
CA PRO A 32 -19.13 8.93 -26.75
C PRO A 32 -17.88 8.84 -27.63
N PRO A 33 -17.11 9.93 -27.80
CA PRO A 33 -15.88 9.87 -28.57
C PRO A 33 -15.04 8.72 -28.04
N THR A 34 -14.62 7.83 -28.94
CA THR A 34 -13.72 6.73 -28.62
C THR A 34 -12.50 7.36 -27.97
N GLN A 35 -12.42 7.27 -26.65
CA GLN A 35 -11.23 7.65 -25.92
C GLN A 35 -10.19 6.63 -26.34
N THR A 36 -9.35 7.01 -27.30
CA THR A 36 -8.06 6.36 -27.52
C THR A 36 -7.45 6.25 -26.12
N ALA A 37 -7.40 5.03 -25.58
CA ALA A 37 -6.85 4.81 -24.25
C ALA A 37 -5.43 5.37 -24.30
N ALA A 38 -5.25 6.55 -23.72
CA ALA A 38 -3.94 7.14 -23.60
C ALA A 38 -3.11 6.11 -22.85
N LEU A 39 -2.04 5.62 -23.47
CA LEU A 39 -1.10 4.76 -22.80
C LEU A 39 -0.72 5.46 -21.49
N PRO A 40 -0.77 4.77 -20.33
CA PRO A 40 -0.30 5.36 -19.10
C PRO A 40 1.11 5.90 -19.37
N PRO A 41 1.41 7.13 -18.92
CA PRO A 41 2.73 7.69 -19.15
C PRO A 41 3.78 6.68 -18.68
N PRO A 42 4.90 6.54 -19.42
CA PRO A 42 5.96 5.63 -19.02
C PRO A 42 6.32 5.93 -17.56
N ALA A 43 6.32 4.90 -16.73
CA ALA A 43 6.68 5.05 -15.33
C ALA A 43 8.05 5.73 -15.27
N LEU A 44 8.13 6.82 -14.52
CA LEU A 44 9.40 7.51 -14.28
C LEU A 44 10.42 6.46 -13.81
N PRO A 45 11.66 6.44 -14.34
CA PRO A 45 12.68 5.55 -13.80
C PRO A 45 12.79 5.78 -12.30
N LYS A 46 12.70 4.70 -11.52
CA LYS A 46 12.88 4.78 -10.06
C LYS A 46 14.25 5.43 -9.81
N PRO A 47 14.35 6.42 -8.91
CA PRO A 47 15.63 6.98 -8.54
C PRO A 47 16.58 5.84 -8.13
N PRO A 48 17.87 5.91 -8.49
CA PRO A 48 18.88 5.01 -7.94
C PRO A 48 18.73 4.96 -6.42
N PRO A 49 18.89 3.78 -5.79
CA PRO A 49 18.64 3.60 -4.37
C PRO A 49 19.34 4.62 -3.46
N GLU A 50 20.52 5.08 -3.83
CA GLU A 50 21.30 6.12 -3.17
C GLU A 50 20.57 7.49 -3.19
N THR A 51 19.97 7.90 -4.31
CA THR A 51 19.32 9.22 -4.42
C THR A 51 17.93 9.31 -3.79
N ARG A 52 17.41 8.19 -3.27
CA ARG A 52 16.08 8.07 -2.67
C ARG A 52 16.00 8.73 -1.30
N GLY A 53 17.13 8.82 -0.59
CA GLY A 53 17.14 9.23 0.81
C GLY A 53 16.47 8.21 1.73
N ILE A 54 16.36 8.60 3.00
CA ILE A 54 15.66 7.82 4.02
C ILE A 54 14.16 8.06 3.86
N TRP A 55 13.41 7.00 3.59
CA TRP A 55 11.97 7.06 3.32
C TRP A 55 11.15 6.65 4.51
N ILE A 56 10.40 7.62 4.98
CA ILE A 56 9.52 7.49 6.12
C ILE A 56 8.09 7.55 5.59
N VAL A 57 7.24 6.64 6.02
CA VAL A 57 5.80 6.68 5.74
C VAL A 57 5.02 6.89 7.03
N GLY A 58 3.73 7.25 6.97
CA GLY A 58 2.83 7.13 8.11
C GLY A 58 2.09 8.40 8.51
N SER A 59 1.95 8.67 9.81
CA SER A 59 1.05 9.70 10.34
C SER A 59 1.41 11.10 9.87
N SER A 60 0.42 11.79 9.30
CA SER A 60 0.53 13.21 8.96
C SER A 60 0.64 14.12 10.18
N ALA A 61 0.19 13.66 11.36
CA ALA A 61 0.33 14.41 12.60
C ALA A 61 1.80 14.58 13.02
N LEU A 62 2.70 13.70 12.55
CA LEU A 62 4.12 13.74 12.86
C LEU A 62 4.95 14.53 11.84
N ARG A 63 4.32 15.07 10.78
CA ARG A 63 5.03 15.74 9.67
C ARG A 63 6.01 16.81 10.15
N GLY A 64 5.54 17.78 10.94
CA GLY A 64 6.41 18.86 11.42
C GLY A 64 7.57 18.34 12.30
N SER A 65 7.35 17.29 13.10
CA SER A 65 8.43 16.70 13.90
C SER A 65 9.49 16.02 13.03
N ILE A 66 9.06 15.27 12.00
CA ILE A 66 9.97 14.58 11.08
C ILE A 66 10.72 15.59 10.21
N GLU A 67 10.05 16.61 9.67
CA GLU A 67 10.70 17.67 8.88
C GLU A 67 11.74 18.43 9.70
N GLN A 68 11.45 18.73 10.97
CA GLN A 68 12.43 19.35 11.87
C GLN A 68 13.62 18.45 12.16
N ALA A 69 13.40 17.14 12.34
CA ALA A 69 14.50 16.18 12.50
C ALA A 69 15.34 16.08 11.23
N ALA A 70 14.69 15.99 10.06
CA ALA A 70 15.35 15.92 8.76
C ALA A 70 16.15 17.19 8.45
N ALA A 71 15.66 18.38 8.83
CA ALA A 71 16.36 19.64 8.63
C ALA A 71 17.62 19.79 9.51
N LYS A 72 17.66 19.11 10.67
CA LYS A 72 18.81 19.12 11.58
C LYS A 72 19.79 17.99 11.31
N PHE A 73 19.39 17.01 10.49
CA PHE A 73 20.22 15.86 10.21
C PHE A 73 21.32 16.24 9.22
N ASP A 74 22.57 16.15 9.69
CA ASP A 74 23.76 16.44 8.90
C ASP A 74 24.18 15.22 8.06
N GLY A 75 23.24 14.74 7.25
CA GLY A 75 23.44 13.63 6.33
C GLY A 75 23.94 14.10 4.96
N GLY A 76 24.51 13.17 4.19
CA GLY A 76 24.81 13.39 2.77
C GLY A 76 23.54 13.59 1.93
N PRO A 77 23.68 14.01 0.66
CA PRO A 77 22.54 14.25 -0.24
C PRO A 77 21.64 13.01 -0.41
N ASP A 78 22.25 11.83 -0.34
CA ASP A 78 21.65 10.52 -0.54
C ASP A 78 21.01 9.92 0.73
N SER A 79 21.10 10.62 1.87
CA SER A 79 20.51 10.17 3.14
C SER A 79 19.47 11.14 3.70
N LYS A 80 19.04 12.13 2.91
CA LYS A 80 18.06 13.11 3.36
C LYS A 80 16.71 12.44 3.69
N PRO A 81 16.20 12.56 4.94
CA PRO A 81 14.94 11.95 5.31
C PRO A 81 13.76 12.70 4.69
N HIS A 82 12.76 11.95 4.22
CA HIS A 82 11.49 12.51 3.75
C HIS A 82 10.31 11.68 4.24
N LEU A 83 9.15 12.34 4.39
CA LEU A 83 7.93 11.73 4.92
C LEU A 83 6.79 11.69 3.88
N ASP A 84 6.38 10.48 3.52
CA ASP A 84 5.13 10.19 2.82
C ASP A 84 3.98 10.02 3.82
N ALA A 85 3.42 11.14 4.25
CA ALA A 85 2.43 11.19 5.31
C ALA A 85 0.99 10.89 4.83
N ARG A 86 0.70 9.60 4.60
CA ARG A 86 -0.64 9.07 4.20
C ARG A 86 -1.45 8.46 5.35
N GLY A 87 -1.05 8.71 6.60
CA GLY A 87 -1.68 8.18 7.81
C GLY A 87 -1.06 6.88 8.31
N THR A 88 -1.17 6.62 9.62
CA THR A 88 -0.54 5.49 10.32
C THR A 88 -0.83 4.14 9.67
N ALA A 89 -2.12 3.81 9.46
CA ALA A 89 -2.50 2.51 8.92
C ALA A 89 -2.04 2.30 7.46
N ALA A 90 -2.07 3.34 6.63
CA ALA A 90 -1.55 3.27 5.27
C ALA A 90 -0.02 3.15 5.27
N GLY A 91 0.65 3.87 6.17
CA GLY A 91 2.08 3.78 6.41
C GLY A 91 2.50 2.35 6.76
N PHE A 92 1.88 1.74 7.77
CA PHE A 92 2.19 0.35 8.14
C PHE A 92 1.92 -0.64 7.01
N ARG A 93 0.88 -0.43 6.18
CA ARG A 93 0.65 -1.27 5.00
C ARG A 93 1.80 -1.19 3.99
N ALA A 94 2.26 0.02 3.65
CA ALA A 94 3.37 0.21 2.72
C ALA A 94 4.71 -0.28 3.33
N PHE A 95 4.93 0.03 4.60
CA PHE A 95 6.12 -0.34 5.35
C PHE A 95 6.26 -1.85 5.49
N CYS A 96 5.20 -2.57 5.89
CA CYS A 96 5.24 -4.03 6.03
C CYS A 96 5.12 -4.79 4.70
N ALA A 97 5.17 -4.11 3.54
CA ALA A 97 5.04 -4.77 2.23
C ALA A 97 6.29 -5.54 1.80
N GLY A 98 7.45 -5.29 2.41
CA GLY A 98 8.70 -5.96 2.08
C GLY A 98 9.94 -5.28 2.67
N VAL A 99 11.11 -5.79 2.32
CA VAL A 99 12.44 -5.26 2.69
C VAL A 99 13.23 -4.92 1.44
N GLY A 100 14.33 -4.18 1.59
CA GLY A 100 15.13 -3.68 0.48
C GLY A 100 14.78 -2.25 0.08
N LEU A 101 15.42 -1.77 -0.98
CA LEU A 101 15.47 -0.36 -1.36
C LEU A 101 14.16 0.15 -2.01
N ASP A 102 13.31 -0.77 -2.44
CA ASP A 102 11.98 -0.48 -3.00
C ASP A 102 10.88 -0.28 -1.92
N HIS A 103 11.24 -0.39 -0.63
CA HIS A 103 10.27 -0.35 0.47
C HIS A 103 10.64 0.73 1.49
N PRO A 104 9.65 1.29 2.23
CA PRO A 104 9.91 2.32 3.23
C PRO A 104 10.85 1.84 4.34
N ASP A 105 11.72 2.71 4.83
CA ASP A 105 12.72 2.37 5.86
C ASP A 105 12.18 2.50 7.27
N MET A 106 11.27 3.45 7.42
CA MET A 106 10.67 3.78 8.69
C MET A 106 9.18 4.03 8.54
N VAL A 107 8.43 3.83 9.63
CA VAL A 107 7.04 4.29 9.74
C VAL A 107 6.86 5.14 10.99
N ALA A 108 6.38 6.37 10.78
CA ALA A 108 5.97 7.29 11.83
C ALA A 108 4.52 7.02 12.22
N SER A 109 4.24 6.86 13.51
CA SER A 109 2.93 6.48 14.02
C SER A 109 2.51 7.38 15.19
N ASP A 110 1.24 7.78 15.18
CA ASP A 110 0.60 8.55 16.24
C ASP A 110 -0.04 7.68 17.33
N ARG A 111 0.11 6.35 17.21
CA ARG A 111 -0.32 5.34 18.18
C ARG A 111 0.65 4.17 18.23
N PRO A 112 0.57 3.27 19.21
CA PRO A 112 1.28 2.01 19.16
C PRO A 112 0.89 1.19 17.93
N ILE A 113 1.83 0.35 17.47
CA ILE A 113 1.58 -0.65 16.41
C ILE A 113 0.44 -1.60 16.82
N ALA A 114 -0.49 -1.84 15.91
CA ALA A 114 -1.59 -2.77 16.14
C ALA A 114 -1.13 -4.23 15.95
N ALA A 115 -1.79 -5.18 16.62
CA ALA A 115 -1.49 -6.61 16.49
C ALA A 115 -1.50 -7.07 15.02
N ALA A 116 -2.46 -6.63 14.22
CA ALA A 116 -2.54 -6.97 12.79
C ALA A 116 -1.40 -6.37 11.95
N GLU A 117 -0.88 -5.20 12.33
CA GLU A 117 0.26 -4.56 11.65
C GLU A 117 1.56 -5.28 12.00
N TYR A 118 1.74 -5.62 13.27
CA TYR A 118 2.84 -6.46 13.72
C TYR A 118 2.85 -7.81 12.98
N GLN A 119 1.73 -8.52 12.95
CA GLN A 119 1.64 -9.82 12.28
C GLN A 119 1.94 -9.72 10.79
N ARG A 120 1.50 -8.65 10.10
CA ARG A 120 1.81 -8.41 8.69
C ARG A 120 3.32 -8.24 8.45
N CYS A 121 3.97 -7.44 9.29
CA CYS A 121 5.42 -7.29 9.21
C CYS A 121 6.13 -8.63 9.49
N ARG A 122 5.71 -9.37 10.52
CA ARG A 122 6.30 -10.68 10.85
C ARG A 122 6.09 -11.73 9.77
N SER A 123 4.93 -11.78 9.12
CA SER A 123 4.69 -12.72 8.02
C SER A 123 5.55 -12.42 6.80
N GLY A 124 5.99 -11.18 6.64
CA GLY A 124 6.99 -10.77 5.65
C GLY A 124 8.45 -10.91 6.12
N GLY A 125 8.71 -11.52 7.29
CA GLY A 125 10.05 -11.67 7.84
C GLY A 125 10.67 -10.37 8.38
N ILE A 126 9.87 -9.33 8.58
CA ILE A 126 10.32 -8.00 8.97
C ILE A 126 10.41 -7.93 10.50
N ALA A 127 11.63 -7.74 11.01
CA ALA A 127 11.90 -7.41 12.41
C ALA A 127 12.00 -5.89 12.57
N LEU A 128 11.49 -5.39 13.69
CA LEU A 128 11.28 -3.96 13.92
C LEU A 128 11.88 -3.52 15.25
N THR A 129 12.42 -2.32 15.25
CA THR A 129 12.79 -1.58 16.45
C THR A 129 11.89 -0.34 16.58
N GLU A 130 11.30 -0.14 17.76
CA GLU A 130 10.45 1.00 18.11
C GLU A 130 11.26 2.09 18.83
N TYR A 131 11.03 3.34 18.44
CA TYR A 131 11.55 4.54 19.08
C TYR A 131 10.39 5.43 19.53
N GLY A 132 10.24 5.57 20.84
CA GLY A 132 9.20 6.39 21.46
C GLY A 132 9.65 7.83 21.70
N PHE A 133 8.83 8.79 21.26
CA PHE A 133 9.02 10.24 21.43
C PHE A 133 7.91 10.89 22.27
N GLY A 134 7.04 10.08 22.88
CA GLY A 134 5.94 10.51 23.75
C GLY A 134 4.71 9.61 23.60
N PRO A 135 3.57 9.98 24.21
CA PRO A 135 2.39 9.12 24.28
C PRO A 135 1.78 8.73 22.92
N LYS A 136 1.95 9.59 21.92
CA LYS A 136 1.37 9.47 20.57
C LYS A 136 2.41 9.75 19.49
N ARG A 137 3.68 9.43 19.74
CA ARG A 137 4.76 9.65 18.77
C ARG A 137 5.72 8.49 18.82
N PHE A 138 5.65 7.66 17.80
CA PHE A 138 6.48 6.47 17.64
C PHE A 138 7.09 6.48 16.25
N VAL A 139 8.33 6.04 16.14
CA VAL A 139 8.94 5.69 14.85
C VAL A 139 9.37 4.24 14.93
N TYR A 140 8.97 3.45 13.94
CA TYR A 140 9.40 2.06 13.80
C TYR A 140 10.38 1.96 12.65
N VAL A 141 11.49 1.27 12.86
CA VAL A 141 12.56 1.07 11.87
C VAL A 141 12.69 -0.41 11.58
N LYS A 142 12.92 -0.79 10.31
CA LYS A 142 13.24 -2.17 9.97
C LYS A 142 14.67 -2.47 10.39
N ASP A 143 14.86 -3.55 11.13
CA ASP A 143 16.21 -3.94 11.58
C ASP A 143 17.13 -4.22 10.38
N SER A 144 16.58 -4.79 9.30
CA SER A 144 17.31 -5.06 8.06
C SER A 144 17.80 -3.80 7.34
N HIS A 145 17.17 -2.64 7.58
CA HIS A 145 17.53 -1.39 6.92
C HIS A 145 18.59 -0.59 7.67
N MET A 146 18.81 -0.87 8.96
CA MET A 146 19.85 -0.22 9.77
C MET A 146 21.26 -0.34 9.20
N MET A 147 21.53 -1.41 8.43
CA MET A 147 22.84 -1.65 7.80
C MET A 147 22.79 -1.67 6.27
N ALA A 148 21.59 -1.77 5.69
CA ALA A 148 21.42 -1.92 4.24
C ALA A 148 21.13 -0.61 3.51
N VAL A 149 20.72 0.44 4.24
CA VAL A 149 20.31 1.71 3.65
C VAL A 149 21.21 2.83 4.21
N PRO A 150 21.98 3.51 3.35
CA PRO A 150 22.87 4.58 3.79
C PRO A 150 22.14 5.65 4.61
N GLY A 151 22.70 6.03 5.75
CA GLY A 151 22.18 7.09 6.62
C GLY A 151 21.08 6.67 7.59
N VAL A 152 20.46 5.49 7.45
CA VAL A 152 19.40 5.06 8.37
C VAL A 152 19.93 4.94 9.80
N SER A 153 21.08 4.29 9.99
CA SER A 153 21.72 4.18 11.31
C SER A 153 22.05 5.55 11.91
N GLU A 154 22.65 6.42 11.11
CA GLU A 154 23.11 7.74 11.51
C GLU A 154 21.91 8.64 11.88
N PHE A 155 20.82 8.55 11.10
CA PHE A 155 19.61 9.29 11.39
C PHE A 155 18.95 8.81 12.68
N VAL A 156 18.90 7.50 12.92
CA VAL A 156 18.43 6.92 14.18
C VAL A 156 19.29 7.37 15.36
N ASP A 157 20.61 7.30 15.22
CA ASP A 157 21.56 7.68 16.26
C ASP A 157 21.47 9.17 16.60
N SER A 158 21.17 10.02 15.60
CA SER A 158 20.98 11.46 15.79
C SER A 158 19.84 11.81 16.76
N TRP A 159 18.91 10.89 17.02
CA TRP A 159 17.80 11.11 17.95
C TRP A 159 18.24 11.02 19.41
N GLY A 160 19.40 10.41 19.71
CA GLY A 160 19.87 10.19 21.08
C GLY A 160 18.90 9.34 21.92
N ARG A 161 18.16 8.43 21.27
CA ARG A 161 17.14 7.59 21.90
C ARG A 161 17.51 6.12 21.75
N ARG A 162 17.30 5.34 22.81
CA ARG A 162 17.41 3.88 22.73
C ARG A 162 16.12 3.29 22.15
N GLY A 163 16.27 2.50 21.10
CA GLY A 163 15.19 1.72 20.53
C GLY A 163 14.84 0.49 21.38
N LYS A 164 13.64 -0.04 21.19
CA LYS A 164 13.15 -1.29 21.80
C LYS A 164 12.73 -2.25 20.69
N PRO A 165 13.20 -3.51 20.68
CA PRO A 165 12.69 -4.52 19.76
C PRO A 165 11.17 -4.69 19.92
N VAL A 166 10.44 -4.71 18.81
CA VAL A 166 8.99 -4.91 18.82
C VAL A 166 8.69 -6.39 18.99
N SER A 167 8.07 -6.74 20.11
CA SER A 167 7.46 -8.04 20.34
C SER A 167 5.96 -8.02 20.02
N ALA A 168 5.35 -9.20 19.92
CA ALA A 168 3.91 -9.32 19.70
C ALA A 168 3.15 -8.46 20.74
N PRO A 169 2.19 -7.61 20.30
CA PRO A 169 1.35 -6.87 21.23
C PRO A 169 0.60 -7.87 22.11
N THR A 170 0.67 -7.69 23.43
CA THR A 170 -0.14 -8.49 24.36
C THR A 170 -1.61 -8.26 24.00
N ALA A 171 -2.36 -9.33 23.75
CA ALA A 171 -3.76 -9.22 23.37
C ALA A 171 -4.52 -8.42 24.44
N GLY A 172 -5.12 -7.28 24.06
CA GLY A 172 -5.98 -6.48 24.94
C GLY A 172 -5.52 -5.05 25.27
N SER A 173 -4.64 -4.42 24.48
CA SER A 173 -4.35 -2.97 24.57
C SER A 173 -5.00 -2.17 23.45
#